data_AF-A0A0E0J9T8-F1
#
_entry.id   AF-A0A0E0J9T8-F1
#
_cell.length_a   1.000
_cell.length_b   1.000
_cell.length_c   1.000
_cell.angle_alpha   90.00
_cell.angle_beta   90.00
_cell.angle_gamma   90.00
#
_symmetry.space_group_name_H-M   'P 1'
#
loop_
_entity.id
_entity.type
_entity.pdbx_description
1 polymer ?
#
loop_
_entity_poly.entity_id
_entity_poly.type
_entity_poly.pdbx_seq_one_letter_code
_entity_poly.pdbx_strand_id
1 'polypeptide(L)'
;MWVPLPHVGPTVQQETAMWAHAERFARASFPQSPAKKKKKKRGSSRLPPTTTSAIRRRPLAAGLRRLGFGSRRHLGDKLNFSRFHKSQVIVMSTNVNNGNSESNLKRSYQVVVSATRDMGIGKDGTLPWKLPGDLKFFKDITVTTSDPSKKNAVVMGRKTWESIPLKFRPLPGRLNVILTRSGSFDFATAENVVICGSLDSALQLLATTPYCLTVEKTFIIGGGEILRQSLNAPACEAIHLTDIESSIECDTFIPPIDLSMFHPWYSSFPVVENGIKHSFISFVRVTESIAEANDSSGKELTGNDSKKVKFEIENFSFLPKMIFERHEEYQYLNLVQDIIRNGAKKNDRTGTGTVSKFGCQMRFNLRRNFPLLTTKRVFWRGVLEELLWFISGSTNAKVLQEKGIHIWDGNASRQYLDSIGLTQREEGDLGPVYGFQWRHFGAEYTDMHADYVGKGFDQLMDVIDKIKNNPDDRRIILSAWNPTDLKKMALPPCHMFAQFYVENGELSCQMYQRSADMGLGVPFNIASYSLLTCMIAQVCDLSPGDFVHVIGDAHVYRTHVEALEEQMRKQPKPFPILKINPVKKDIDSFVTSDFKLVRYDPHHKIEMKMAV
;
A
#
# COMPACT_ATOMS: atom_id res chain seq x y z
N MET A 1 46.74 33.34 15.87
CA MET A 1 47.93 32.90 15.12
C MET A 1 48.00 31.37 15.25
N TRP A 2 47.60 30.66 14.19
CA TRP A 2 47.92 29.28 13.77
C TRP A 2 48.27 28.17 14.83
N VAL A 3 47.30 27.27 15.10
CA VAL A 3 47.23 25.77 14.96
C VAL A 3 48.56 24.94 15.03
N PRO A 4 48.64 23.63 15.46
CA PRO A 4 47.62 22.62 15.89
C PRO A 4 47.93 21.80 17.17
N LEU A 5 46.92 21.04 17.64
CA LEU A 5 47.04 19.82 18.45
C LEU A 5 46.72 18.57 17.58
N PRO A 6 47.33 17.40 17.82
CA PRO A 6 46.83 16.13 17.32
C PRO A 6 46.07 15.33 18.40
N HIS A 7 44.95 14.74 17.97
CA HIS A 7 44.11 13.82 18.70
C HIS A 7 44.76 12.44 18.87
N VAL A 8 44.62 11.88 20.08
CA VAL A 8 44.80 10.45 20.41
C VAL A 8 43.42 9.92 20.80
N GLY A 9 42.96 8.83 20.19
CA GLY A 9 41.70 8.16 20.54
C GLY A 9 41.83 7.31 21.83
N PRO A 10 40.71 6.74 22.31
CA PRO A 10 40.84 5.42 22.93
C PRO A 10 39.69 4.44 22.67
N THR A 11 40.07 3.17 22.68
CA THR A 11 39.26 1.96 22.82
C THR A 11 38.87 1.68 24.27
N VAL A 12 37.60 1.29 24.47
CA VAL A 12 37.06 0.15 25.25
C VAL A 12 37.62 -0.14 26.66
N GLN A 13 36.84 0.19 27.70
CA GLN A 13 36.38 -0.68 28.83
C GLN A 13 35.98 0.17 30.05
N GLN A 14 34.68 0.20 30.37
CA GLN A 14 34.16 0.24 31.75
C GLN A 14 32.63 0.07 31.71
N GLU A 15 32.19 -1.19 31.74
CA GLU A 15 30.86 -1.56 32.23
C GLU A 15 30.90 -1.69 33.76
N THR A 16 29.72 -1.64 34.39
CA THR A 16 29.41 -1.80 35.84
C THR A 16 29.57 -0.57 36.73
N ALA A 17 28.60 0.37 36.64
CA ALA A 17 27.94 0.97 37.80
C ALA A 17 26.91 2.03 37.36
N MET A 18 25.65 1.64 37.10
CA MET A 18 24.50 2.57 37.18
C MET A 18 23.17 1.81 37.08
N TRP A 19 22.91 0.97 38.08
CA TRP A 19 21.62 0.35 38.36
C TRP A 19 21.34 0.50 39.86
N ALA A 20 20.94 1.69 40.31
CA ALA A 20 20.32 1.94 41.63
C ALA A 20 19.97 3.42 41.83
N HIS A 21 19.00 3.97 41.09
CA HIS A 21 18.37 5.23 41.52
C HIS A 21 16.96 5.46 40.94
N ALA A 22 16.07 4.48 41.06
CA ALA A 22 14.66 4.66 40.72
C ALA A 22 13.70 3.79 41.56
N GLU A 23 13.93 3.68 42.87
CA GLU A 23 12.93 3.16 43.82
C GLU A 23 13.13 3.83 45.19
N ARG A 24 12.51 5.00 45.40
CA ARG A 24 12.25 5.58 46.74
C ARG A 24 11.49 6.89 46.59
N PHE A 25 10.17 6.85 46.42
CA PHE A 25 9.24 7.92 46.85
C PHE A 25 7.81 7.39 46.83
N ALA A 26 7.44 6.63 47.87
CA ALA A 26 6.04 6.46 48.28
C ALA A 26 5.99 5.99 49.75
N ARG A 27 5.27 6.77 50.58
CA ARG A 27 4.79 6.54 51.97
C ARG A 27 5.59 7.12 53.14
N ALA A 28 5.01 8.15 53.75
CA ALA A 28 4.71 8.36 55.18
C ALA A 28 4.37 9.87 55.37
N SER A 29 3.52 10.40 56.26
CA SER A 29 2.42 9.99 57.14
C SER A 29 1.81 11.30 57.71
N PHE A 30 0.54 11.28 58.15
CA PHE A 30 -0.27 12.39 58.72
C PHE A 30 0.26 13.01 60.04
N PRO A 31 -0.31 14.15 60.50
CA PRO A 31 -1.22 14.07 61.69
C PRO A 31 -2.50 14.96 61.68
N GLN A 32 -3.28 14.75 62.76
CA GLN A 32 -4.73 14.89 63.05
C GLN A 32 -5.36 16.30 63.28
N SER A 33 -6.68 16.39 62.98
CA SER A 33 -7.89 16.96 63.67
C SER A 33 -7.78 17.88 64.93
N PRO A 34 -8.81 18.71 65.33
CA PRO A 34 -10.22 18.30 65.57
C PRO A 34 -11.41 19.29 65.35
N ALA A 35 -12.53 18.70 64.90
CA ALA A 35 -13.95 18.80 65.31
C ALA A 35 -14.66 20.12 65.76
N LYS A 36 -15.92 20.33 65.28
CA LYS A 36 -17.13 20.52 66.13
C LYS A 36 -18.48 20.42 65.36
N LYS A 37 -19.51 19.99 66.09
CA LYS A 37 -20.85 19.45 65.75
C LYS A 37 -21.98 20.50 65.58
N LYS A 38 -23.08 20.15 64.86
CA LYS A 38 -24.53 20.18 65.27
C LYS A 38 -25.48 19.96 64.05
N LYS A 39 -26.15 18.80 63.87
CA LYS A 39 -27.54 18.38 64.23
C LYS A 39 -28.74 19.26 63.77
N LYS A 40 -29.57 18.75 62.83
CA LYS A 40 -31.03 18.38 62.93
C LYS A 40 -31.63 18.08 61.52
N LYS A 41 -32.15 16.87 61.24
CA LYS A 41 -33.59 16.42 61.15
C LYS A 41 -34.39 17.14 60.03
N ARG A 42 -35.15 16.54 59.09
CA ARG A 42 -35.91 15.26 58.92
C ARG A 42 -36.17 15.05 57.41
N GLY A 43 -36.05 13.83 56.86
CA GLY A 43 -37.19 12.98 56.41
C GLY A 43 -37.26 12.95 54.87
N SER A 44 -37.51 11.87 54.12
CA SER A 44 -37.78 10.46 54.40
C SER A 44 -37.56 9.64 53.11
N SER A 45 -37.01 8.41 53.25
CA SER A 45 -37.23 7.18 52.44
C SER A 45 -37.03 7.22 50.91
N ARG A 46 -36.21 6.38 50.26
CA ARG A 46 -35.91 4.94 50.49
C ARG A 46 -34.43 4.59 50.19
N LEU A 47 -33.96 3.59 50.93
CA LEU A 47 -32.64 2.92 50.98
C LEU A 47 -32.46 1.85 49.86
N PRO A 48 -31.35 1.07 49.81
CA PRO A 48 -29.97 1.46 49.52
C PRO A 48 -29.25 0.45 48.57
N PRO A 49 -27.95 0.65 48.29
CA PRO A 49 -27.11 -0.20 47.44
C PRO A 49 -26.13 -1.07 48.25
N THR A 50 -25.40 -1.99 47.61
CA THR A 50 -24.01 -2.35 47.97
C THR A 50 -23.32 -3.21 46.90
N THR A 51 -22.10 -2.81 46.57
CA THR A 51 -21.00 -3.52 45.89
C THR A 51 -20.57 -4.78 46.66
N THR A 52 -19.83 -5.78 46.14
CA THR A 52 -18.41 -5.72 45.73
C THR A 52 -17.92 -7.08 45.16
N SER A 53 -16.91 -7.01 44.28
CA SER A 53 -15.74 -7.90 44.07
C SER A 53 -15.83 -9.32 43.45
N ALA A 54 -15.17 -9.42 42.28
CA ALA A 54 -14.03 -10.31 41.91
C ALA A 54 -14.13 -11.85 42.03
N ILE A 55 -13.87 -12.55 40.92
CA ILE A 55 -13.58 -14.00 40.88
C ILE A 55 -12.33 -14.31 40.04
N ARG A 56 -11.44 -15.12 40.65
CA ARG A 56 -10.21 -15.75 40.12
C ARG A 56 -10.52 -17.00 39.27
N ARG A 57 -9.57 -17.36 38.40
CA ARG A 57 -9.52 -18.58 37.56
C ARG A 57 -9.04 -19.85 38.30
N ARG A 58 -9.38 -21.00 37.68
CA ARG A 58 -8.75 -22.35 37.63
C ARG A 58 -9.49 -23.48 38.42
N PRO A 59 -9.28 -24.77 38.08
CA PRO A 59 -9.85 -25.52 36.94
C PRO A 59 -10.45 -26.87 37.41
N LEU A 60 -11.01 -27.72 36.53
CA LEU A 60 -11.12 -29.16 36.82
C LEU A 60 -11.33 -29.99 35.55
N ALA A 61 -10.69 -31.15 35.54
CA ALA A 61 -10.60 -32.13 34.47
C ALA A 61 -11.53 -33.34 34.72
N ALA A 62 -11.59 -34.20 33.70
CA ALA A 62 -11.94 -35.62 33.69
C ALA A 62 -13.43 -36.03 33.63
N GLY A 63 -13.71 -36.92 32.68
CA GLY A 63 -14.99 -37.63 32.57
C GLY A 63 -15.15 -38.43 31.27
N LEU A 64 -14.29 -39.43 31.03
CA LEU A 64 -14.54 -40.48 30.03
C LEU A 64 -15.75 -41.32 30.45
N ARG A 65 -16.69 -41.58 29.53
CA ARG A 65 -17.48 -42.84 29.49
C ARG A 65 -17.69 -43.30 28.05
N ARG A 66 -17.24 -44.53 27.78
CA ARG A 66 -17.62 -45.40 26.66
C ARG A 66 -18.99 -46.03 26.94
N LEU A 67 -19.75 -46.28 25.88
CA LEU A 67 -20.72 -47.37 25.59
C LEU A 67 -21.16 -47.08 24.12
N GLY A 68 -21.24 -47.97 23.14
CA GLY A 68 -21.24 -49.42 23.08
C GLY A 68 -22.23 -49.86 21.98
N PHE A 69 -21.72 -50.26 20.81
CA PHE A 69 -22.25 -51.16 19.77
C PHE A 69 -23.68 -51.05 19.21
N GLY A 70 -23.75 -51.01 17.86
CA GLY A 70 -24.92 -51.38 17.05
C GLY A 70 -24.53 -51.63 15.58
N SER A 71 -24.58 -52.90 15.17
CA SER A 71 -24.17 -53.47 13.87
C SER A 71 -25.12 -53.14 12.72
N ARG A 72 -24.60 -53.00 11.48
CA ARG A 72 -25.17 -53.62 10.26
C ARG A 72 -24.14 -53.65 9.10
N ARG A 73 -23.99 -54.85 8.54
CA ARG A 73 -23.23 -55.18 7.30
C ARG A 73 -24.12 -54.94 6.08
N HIS A 74 -23.56 -54.57 4.92
CA HIS A 74 -23.42 -55.49 3.76
C HIS A 74 -22.76 -54.85 2.51
N LEU A 75 -22.00 -55.73 1.82
CA LEU A 75 -21.53 -55.78 0.42
C LEU A 75 -21.01 -54.49 -0.25
N GLY A 76 -19.84 -54.43 -0.87
CA GLY A 76 -19.05 -55.48 -1.53
C GLY A 76 -18.86 -55.07 -2.97
N ASP A 77 -17.64 -54.65 -3.35
CA ASP A 77 -17.03 -54.99 -4.64
C ASP A 77 -15.53 -54.66 -4.62
N LYS A 78 -14.74 -55.71 -4.87
CA LYS A 78 -13.29 -55.68 -5.05
C LYS A 78 -13.04 -55.71 -6.56
N LEU A 79 -12.27 -54.75 -7.07
CA LEU A 79 -11.56 -54.90 -8.33
C LEU A 79 -10.06 -54.72 -8.06
N ASN A 80 -9.37 -55.86 -8.06
CA ASN A 80 -7.92 -55.96 -8.17
C ASN A 80 -7.53 -55.68 -9.62
N PHE A 81 -6.63 -54.73 -9.84
CA PHE A 81 -5.70 -54.79 -10.97
C PHE A 81 -4.29 -54.60 -10.43
N SER A 82 -3.51 -55.67 -10.53
CA SER A 82 -2.10 -55.73 -10.20
C SER A 82 -1.26 -55.72 -11.47
N ARG A 83 -0.09 -55.08 -11.39
CA ARG A 83 1.08 -55.16 -12.29
C ARG A 83 0.94 -54.53 -13.67
N PHE A 84 1.75 -53.49 -13.89
CA PHE A 84 2.91 -53.46 -14.80
C PHE A 84 3.23 -51.98 -15.04
N HIS A 85 4.40 -51.49 -14.62
CA HIS A 85 5.10 -50.38 -15.30
C HIS A 85 6.59 -50.56 -14.98
N LYS A 86 7.29 -51.28 -15.88
CA LYS A 86 8.74 -51.13 -16.01
C LYS A 86 8.96 -49.75 -16.61
N SER A 87 9.61 -48.87 -15.87
CA SER A 87 10.03 -47.55 -16.34
C SER A 87 10.99 -47.71 -17.51
N GLN A 88 10.55 -47.39 -18.73
CA GLN A 88 11.44 -47.19 -19.86
C GLN A 88 11.96 -45.75 -19.82
N VAL A 89 13.28 -45.64 -19.91
CA VAL A 89 14.04 -44.41 -20.09
C VAL A 89 13.68 -43.81 -21.44
N ILE A 90 13.14 -42.59 -21.47
CA ILE A 90 13.00 -41.80 -22.69
C ILE A 90 14.09 -40.74 -22.66
N VAL A 91 15.19 -41.01 -23.38
CA VAL A 91 16.13 -39.98 -23.85
C VAL A 91 15.65 -39.60 -25.24
N MET A 92 15.02 -38.43 -25.39
CA MET A 92 14.72 -37.90 -26.72
C MET A 92 15.90 -37.05 -27.21
N SER A 93 16.67 -37.64 -28.13
CA SER A 93 17.48 -36.88 -29.09
C SER A 93 16.66 -36.72 -30.35
N THR A 94 16.21 -35.50 -30.68
CA THR A 94 15.51 -35.23 -31.94
C THR A 94 16.34 -34.30 -32.82
N ASN A 95 16.94 -34.90 -33.85
CA ASN A 95 17.19 -34.23 -35.13
C ASN A 95 15.89 -34.32 -35.92
N VAL A 96 15.24 -33.19 -36.22
CA VAL A 96 14.15 -33.17 -37.21
C VAL A 96 14.24 -31.91 -38.07
N ASN A 97 14.28 -32.16 -39.38
CA ASN A 97 14.19 -31.21 -40.46
C ASN A 97 12.70 -30.93 -40.79
N ASN A 98 12.38 -29.63 -40.88
CA ASN A 98 11.28 -28.91 -41.56
C ASN A 98 9.93 -29.60 -41.93
N GLY A 99 8.83 -28.98 -41.49
CA GLY A 99 7.54 -29.01 -42.22
C GLY A 99 6.24 -28.83 -41.40
N ASN A 100 5.74 -27.58 -41.34
CA ASN A 100 4.35 -27.12 -41.04
C ASN A 100 3.74 -27.15 -39.62
N SER A 101 3.73 -25.95 -39.01
CA SER A 101 2.66 -25.29 -38.24
C SER A 101 1.91 -26.05 -37.14
N GLU A 102 2.61 -26.73 -36.24
CA GLU A 102 2.11 -26.88 -34.87
C GLU A 102 2.26 -25.55 -34.13
N SER A 103 1.19 -25.07 -33.51
CA SER A 103 1.24 -23.89 -32.65
C SER A 103 2.33 -24.09 -31.60
N ASN A 104 3.36 -23.24 -31.58
CA ASN A 104 4.42 -23.20 -30.58
C ASN A 104 3.83 -22.83 -29.20
N LEU A 105 3.06 -23.73 -28.59
CA LEU A 105 2.41 -23.50 -27.31
C LEU A 105 3.50 -23.40 -26.23
N LYS A 106 3.76 -22.19 -25.76
CA LYS A 106 4.71 -21.90 -24.68
C LYS A 106 3.94 -21.37 -23.49
N ARG A 107 4.27 -21.88 -22.30
CA ARG A 107 3.70 -21.36 -21.06
C ARG A 107 4.32 -20.01 -20.71
N SER A 108 3.51 -19.08 -20.22
CA SER A 108 4.01 -17.86 -19.57
C SER A 108 4.64 -18.17 -18.20
N TYR A 109 5.39 -17.22 -17.67
CA TYR A 109 6.09 -17.39 -16.41
C TYR A 109 6.23 -16.09 -15.62
N GLN A 110 6.70 -16.22 -14.39
CA GLN A 110 7.03 -15.11 -13.51
C GLN A 110 8.48 -15.25 -13.06
N VAL A 111 9.14 -14.14 -12.72
CA VAL A 111 10.50 -14.16 -12.18
C VAL A 111 10.45 -13.94 -10.68
N VAL A 112 11.28 -14.68 -9.93
CA VAL A 112 11.53 -14.40 -8.51
C VAL A 112 13.03 -14.21 -8.34
N VAL A 113 13.44 -13.06 -7.82
CA VAL A 113 14.85 -12.70 -7.71
C VAL A 113 15.10 -11.74 -6.54
N SER A 114 16.25 -11.88 -5.87
CA SER A 114 16.79 -10.86 -4.98
C SER A 114 17.96 -10.17 -5.67
N ALA A 115 17.98 -8.84 -5.64
CA ALA A 115 19.02 -8.06 -6.32
C ALA A 115 19.34 -6.76 -5.58
N THR A 116 20.60 -6.33 -5.69
CA THR A 116 21.02 -4.98 -5.26
C THR A 116 20.45 -3.90 -6.18
N ARG A 117 20.60 -2.63 -5.80
CA ARG A 117 20.23 -1.47 -6.64
C ARG A 117 20.82 -1.53 -8.06
N ASP A 118 22.03 -2.06 -8.19
CA ASP A 118 22.73 -2.22 -9.49
C ASP A 118 22.40 -3.55 -10.18
N MET A 119 21.34 -4.23 -9.74
CA MET A 119 20.89 -5.53 -10.26
C MET A 119 21.94 -6.65 -10.12
N GLY A 120 22.79 -6.57 -9.10
CA GLY A 120 23.71 -7.64 -8.71
C GLY A 120 22.97 -8.73 -7.93
N ILE A 121 23.19 -10.00 -8.27
CA ILE A 121 22.43 -11.14 -7.73
C ILE A 121 23.30 -12.22 -7.07
N GLY A 122 24.63 -12.10 -7.16
CA GLY A 122 25.53 -13.18 -6.75
C GLY A 122 26.99 -12.76 -6.71
N LYS A 123 27.75 -13.46 -5.88
CA LYS A 123 29.22 -13.41 -5.80
C LYS A 123 29.78 -14.82 -5.57
N ASP A 124 30.78 -15.21 -6.35
CA ASP A 124 31.47 -16.50 -6.26
C ASP A 124 30.51 -17.71 -6.30
N GLY A 125 29.43 -17.60 -7.08
CA GLY A 125 28.41 -18.65 -7.20
C GLY A 125 27.43 -18.76 -6.02
N THR A 126 27.46 -17.82 -5.07
CA THR A 126 26.60 -17.78 -3.89
C THR A 126 25.84 -16.45 -3.77
N LEU A 127 24.85 -16.40 -2.88
CA LEU A 127 24.20 -15.14 -2.50
C LEU A 127 25.13 -14.39 -1.52
N PRO A 128 25.50 -13.12 -1.79
CA PRO A 128 26.42 -12.38 -0.92
C PRO A 128 25.74 -11.80 0.33
N TRP A 129 24.46 -12.10 0.54
CA TRP A 129 23.67 -11.71 1.70
C TRP A 129 22.97 -12.91 2.33
N LYS A 130 22.50 -12.71 3.57
CA LYS A 130 21.73 -13.70 4.30
C LYS A 130 20.46 -13.06 4.86
N LEU A 131 19.36 -13.25 4.14
CA LEU A 131 18.07 -12.63 4.43
C LEU A 131 17.02 -13.74 4.65
N PRO A 132 16.73 -14.13 5.91
CA PRO A 132 15.72 -15.14 6.19
C PRO A 132 14.32 -14.75 5.67
N GLY A 133 13.98 -13.45 5.71
CA GLY A 133 12.74 -12.92 5.17
C GLY A 133 12.62 -13.14 3.66
N ASP A 134 13.70 -12.91 2.90
CA ASP A 134 13.79 -13.19 1.46
C ASP A 134 13.54 -14.67 1.14
N LEU A 135 14.25 -15.58 1.83
CA LEU A 135 14.09 -17.02 1.62
C LEU A 135 12.66 -17.49 1.97
N LYS A 136 12.05 -16.90 3.01
CA LYS A 136 10.66 -17.17 3.35
C LYS A 136 9.72 -16.65 2.27
N PHE A 137 9.92 -15.43 1.78
CA PHE A 137 9.13 -14.86 0.69
C PHE A 137 9.24 -15.70 -0.59
N PHE A 138 10.46 -16.06 -1.00
CA PHE A 138 10.74 -16.96 -2.12
C PHE A 138 10.02 -18.31 -1.97
N LYS A 139 10.06 -18.91 -0.79
CA LYS A 139 9.37 -20.17 -0.53
C LYS A 139 7.86 -19.99 -0.61
N ASP A 140 7.31 -19.00 0.10
CA ASP A 140 5.87 -18.77 0.18
C ASP A 140 5.29 -18.53 -1.22
N ILE A 141 5.94 -17.70 -2.04
CA ILE A 141 5.45 -17.38 -3.38
C ILE A 141 5.56 -18.55 -4.36
N THR A 142 6.66 -19.32 -4.29
CA THR A 142 6.88 -20.43 -5.24
C THR A 142 6.15 -21.70 -4.84
N VAL A 143 5.73 -21.86 -3.58
CA VAL A 143 4.98 -23.05 -3.12
C VAL A 143 3.47 -22.84 -3.17
N THR A 144 2.98 -21.64 -2.89
CA THR A 144 1.54 -21.40 -2.74
C THR A 144 0.82 -21.51 -4.09
N THR A 145 -0.20 -22.35 -4.14
CA THR A 145 -1.15 -22.48 -5.26
C THR A 145 -2.55 -22.03 -4.84
N SER A 146 -3.35 -21.61 -5.81
CA SER A 146 -4.79 -21.39 -5.60
C SER A 146 -5.55 -22.71 -5.58
N ASP A 147 -5.10 -23.69 -6.37
CA ASP A 147 -5.62 -25.05 -6.40
C ASP A 147 -4.74 -26.01 -5.58
N PRO A 148 -5.23 -26.58 -4.46
CA PRO A 148 -4.48 -27.50 -3.62
C PRO A 148 -4.07 -28.81 -4.31
N SER A 149 -4.70 -29.17 -5.44
CA SER A 149 -4.37 -30.37 -6.21
C SER A 149 -3.18 -30.17 -7.15
N LYS A 150 -2.78 -28.92 -7.38
CA LYS A 150 -1.68 -28.54 -8.27
C LYS A 150 -0.43 -28.18 -7.48
N LYS A 151 0.69 -28.12 -8.20
CA LYS A 151 1.98 -27.59 -7.71
C LYS A 151 2.47 -26.49 -8.65
N ASN A 152 3.43 -25.69 -8.21
CA ASN A 152 4.14 -24.78 -9.12
C ASN A 152 5.43 -25.42 -9.65
N ALA A 153 5.92 -24.90 -10.77
CA ALA A 153 7.21 -25.24 -11.33
C ALA A 153 8.23 -24.13 -11.06
N VAL A 154 9.46 -24.50 -10.71
CA VAL A 154 10.61 -23.61 -10.61
C VAL A 154 11.64 -24.01 -11.66
N VAL A 155 12.01 -23.09 -12.52
CA VAL A 155 12.98 -23.28 -13.59
C VAL A 155 14.28 -22.61 -13.22
N MET A 156 15.39 -23.35 -13.29
CA MET A 156 16.70 -22.83 -12.94
C MET A 156 17.82 -23.42 -13.78
N GLY A 157 18.93 -22.70 -13.87
CA GLY A 157 20.16 -23.19 -14.52
C GLY A 157 20.92 -24.16 -13.63
N ARG A 158 21.77 -25.01 -14.24
CA ARG A 158 22.60 -25.98 -13.53
C ARG A 158 23.41 -25.38 -12.37
N LYS A 159 24.06 -24.24 -12.56
CA LYS A 159 24.85 -23.58 -11.49
C LYS A 159 23.99 -23.14 -10.29
N THR A 160 22.77 -22.65 -10.55
CA THR A 160 21.81 -22.30 -9.49
C THR A 160 21.32 -23.54 -8.77
N TRP A 161 21.05 -24.63 -9.48
CA TRP A 161 20.77 -25.92 -8.85
C TRP A 161 21.93 -26.37 -7.96
N GLU A 162 23.16 -26.30 -8.47
CA GLU A 162 24.38 -26.70 -7.75
C GLU A 162 24.64 -25.86 -6.49
N SER A 163 24.23 -24.59 -6.46
CA SER A 163 24.41 -23.70 -5.31
C SER A 163 23.39 -23.91 -4.18
N ILE A 164 22.24 -24.53 -4.45
CA ILE A 164 21.26 -24.85 -3.39
C ILE A 164 21.86 -25.94 -2.46
N PRO A 165 21.80 -25.84 -1.13
CA PRO A 165 22.31 -26.91 -0.27
C PRO A 165 21.61 -28.27 -0.52
N LEU A 166 22.34 -29.39 -0.46
CA LEU A 166 21.80 -30.74 -0.73
C LEU A 166 20.54 -31.07 0.09
N LYS A 167 20.50 -30.64 1.36
CA LYS A 167 19.34 -30.83 2.25
C LYS A 167 18.04 -30.12 1.78
N PHE A 168 18.15 -29.20 0.83
CA PHE A 168 17.03 -28.46 0.26
C PHE A 168 16.79 -28.80 -1.22
N ARG A 169 17.53 -29.77 -1.79
CA ARG A 169 17.36 -30.25 -3.16
C ARG A 169 16.70 -31.63 -3.18
N PRO A 170 15.66 -31.86 -4.01
CA PRO A 170 14.90 -30.85 -4.77
C PRO A 170 14.14 -29.90 -3.85
N LEU A 171 13.77 -28.72 -4.36
CA LEU A 171 12.96 -27.77 -3.60
C LEU A 171 11.57 -28.40 -3.35
N PRO A 172 11.18 -28.66 -2.09
CA PRO A 172 9.98 -29.44 -1.77
C PRO A 172 8.71 -28.70 -2.17
N GLY A 173 7.65 -29.46 -2.50
CA GLY A 173 6.34 -28.95 -2.89
C GLY A 173 6.26 -28.35 -4.29
N ARG A 174 7.32 -28.48 -5.10
CA ARG A 174 7.46 -27.85 -6.42
C ARG A 174 8.02 -28.85 -7.43
N LEU A 175 7.69 -28.65 -8.70
CA LEU A 175 8.37 -29.28 -9.82
C LEU A 175 9.66 -28.50 -10.11
N ASN A 176 10.81 -29.16 -10.03
CA ASN A 176 12.12 -28.53 -10.26
C ASN A 176 12.57 -28.82 -11.70
N VAL A 177 12.67 -27.78 -12.53
CA VAL A 177 13.10 -27.89 -13.93
C VAL A 177 14.51 -27.32 -14.05
N ILE A 178 15.46 -28.18 -14.41
CA ILE A 178 16.89 -27.85 -14.48
C ILE A 178 17.30 -27.71 -15.94
N LEU A 179 17.83 -26.53 -16.29
CA LEU A 179 18.35 -26.26 -17.61
C LEU A 179 19.83 -26.66 -17.70
N THR A 180 20.13 -27.65 -18.54
CA THR A 180 21.50 -28.11 -18.82
C THR A 180 21.62 -28.70 -20.22
N ARG A 181 22.78 -28.48 -20.85
CA ARG A 181 23.13 -29.05 -22.16
C ARG A 181 23.95 -30.34 -22.04
N SER A 182 24.52 -30.64 -20.87
CA SER A 182 25.31 -31.86 -20.68
C SER A 182 24.36 -33.03 -20.43
N GLY A 183 24.39 -34.02 -21.33
CA GLY A 183 23.44 -35.14 -21.39
C GLY A 183 23.66 -36.26 -20.37
N SER A 184 24.57 -36.11 -19.40
CA SER A 184 24.88 -37.12 -18.41
C SER A 184 24.90 -36.51 -17.00
N PHE A 185 23.77 -36.53 -16.31
CA PHE A 185 23.70 -36.23 -14.89
C PHE A 185 22.70 -37.15 -14.19
N ASP A 186 23.14 -37.79 -13.10
CA ASP A 186 22.41 -38.80 -12.30
C ASP A 186 21.15 -38.28 -11.58
N PHE A 187 20.73 -37.03 -11.80
CA PHE A 187 19.56 -36.45 -11.13
C PHE A 187 18.20 -36.87 -11.74
N ALA A 188 18.20 -37.53 -12.90
CA ALA A 188 17.00 -37.91 -13.65
C ALA A 188 16.10 -38.95 -12.92
N THR A 189 16.52 -39.45 -11.75
CA THR A 189 15.78 -40.42 -10.93
C THR A 189 15.04 -39.78 -9.75
N ALA A 190 15.30 -38.50 -9.44
CA ALA A 190 14.65 -37.83 -8.34
C ALA A 190 13.21 -37.43 -8.70
N GLU A 191 12.25 -37.81 -7.85
CA GLU A 191 10.86 -37.42 -8.01
C GLU A 191 10.74 -35.88 -8.03
N ASN A 192 9.90 -35.34 -8.92
CA ASN A 192 9.70 -33.90 -9.10
C ASN A 192 10.91 -33.13 -9.66
N VAL A 193 11.83 -33.80 -10.36
CA VAL A 193 12.92 -33.18 -11.10
C VAL A 193 12.80 -33.49 -12.59
N VAL A 194 12.97 -32.47 -13.42
CA VAL A 194 12.93 -32.57 -14.88
C VAL A 194 14.12 -31.81 -15.47
N ILE A 195 14.70 -32.35 -16.54
CA ILE A 195 15.85 -31.75 -17.23
C ILE A 195 15.41 -31.27 -18.60
N CYS A 196 15.79 -30.04 -18.97
CA CYS A 196 15.53 -29.46 -20.28
C CYS A 196 16.81 -28.82 -20.85
N GLY A 197 16.96 -28.80 -22.17
CA GLY A 197 18.14 -28.24 -22.85
C GLY A 197 18.14 -26.71 -22.92
N SER A 198 16.95 -26.10 -22.84
CA SER A 198 16.75 -24.65 -22.96
C SER A 198 15.50 -24.18 -22.23
N LEU A 199 15.40 -22.87 -21.97
CA LEU A 199 14.20 -22.26 -21.40
C LEU A 199 12.97 -22.53 -22.27
N ASP A 200 13.12 -22.40 -23.59
CA ASP A 200 12.02 -22.66 -24.54
C ASP A 200 11.51 -24.10 -24.46
N SER A 201 12.40 -25.09 -24.42
CA SER A 201 12.00 -26.50 -24.29
C SER A 201 11.30 -26.77 -22.94
N ALA A 202 11.73 -26.10 -21.87
CA ALA A 202 11.05 -26.18 -20.58
C ALA A 202 9.65 -25.57 -20.61
N LEU A 203 9.48 -24.40 -21.23
CA LEU A 203 8.17 -23.74 -21.32
C LEU A 203 7.20 -24.50 -22.24
N GLN A 204 7.69 -25.14 -23.29
CA GLN A 204 6.90 -26.06 -24.13
C GLN A 204 6.49 -27.31 -23.34
N LEU A 205 7.42 -27.94 -22.63
CA LEU A 205 7.13 -29.10 -21.80
C LEU A 205 6.09 -28.79 -20.71
N LEU A 206 6.20 -27.64 -20.06
CA LEU A 206 5.24 -27.21 -19.03
C LEU A 206 3.86 -26.83 -19.60
N ALA A 207 3.77 -26.61 -20.91
CA ALA A 207 2.54 -26.33 -21.63
C ALA A 207 1.84 -27.62 -22.14
N THR A 208 2.49 -28.78 -22.07
CA THR A 208 1.95 -30.06 -22.53
C THR A 208 1.57 -31.00 -21.38
N THR A 209 0.77 -32.03 -21.69
CA THR A 209 0.35 -33.06 -20.72
C THR A 209 1.55 -33.90 -20.27
N PRO A 210 1.68 -34.23 -18.97
CA PRO A 210 0.72 -33.98 -17.88
C PRO A 210 0.92 -32.66 -17.12
N TYR A 211 1.92 -31.85 -17.48
CA TYR A 211 2.30 -30.66 -16.72
C TYR A 211 1.30 -29.52 -16.84
N CYS A 212 0.65 -29.33 -17.99
CA CYS A 212 -0.40 -28.30 -18.14
C CYS A 212 -1.57 -28.49 -17.17
N LEU A 213 -1.84 -29.73 -16.74
CA LEU A 213 -2.92 -30.07 -15.81
C LEU A 213 -2.48 -30.01 -14.33
N THR A 214 -1.21 -30.32 -14.06
CA THR A 214 -0.68 -30.49 -12.69
C THR A 214 0.14 -29.30 -12.18
N VAL A 215 0.68 -28.49 -13.09
CA VAL A 215 1.41 -27.26 -12.76
C VAL A 215 0.45 -26.08 -12.84
N GLU A 216 0.38 -25.25 -11.79
CA GLU A 216 -0.42 -24.02 -11.77
C GLU A 216 0.37 -22.82 -12.33
N LYS A 217 1.58 -22.57 -11.81
CA LYS A 217 2.43 -21.44 -12.23
C LYS A 217 3.86 -21.87 -12.47
N THR A 218 4.56 -21.11 -13.31
CA THR A 218 5.98 -21.30 -13.64
C THR A 218 6.77 -20.11 -13.14
N PHE A 219 7.80 -20.38 -12.34
CA PHE A 219 8.72 -19.36 -11.83
C PHE A 219 10.12 -19.58 -12.36
N ILE A 220 10.73 -18.54 -12.92
CA ILE A 220 12.16 -18.53 -13.26
C ILE A 220 12.91 -17.94 -12.07
N ILE A 221 13.88 -18.70 -11.54
CA ILE A 221 14.52 -18.38 -10.26
C ILE A 221 16.05 -18.19 -10.35
N GLY A 222 16.60 -18.20 -11.56
CA GLY A 222 18.05 -18.06 -11.79
C GLY A 222 18.63 -19.08 -12.78
N GLY A 223 19.91 -19.02 -13.15
CA GLY A 223 20.91 -18.02 -12.74
C GLY A 223 20.99 -16.84 -13.71
N GLY A 224 22.05 -16.04 -13.60
CA GLY A 224 22.20 -14.78 -14.34
C GLY A 224 22.04 -14.89 -15.87
N GLU A 225 22.48 -15.97 -16.50
CA GLU A 225 22.28 -16.20 -17.95
C GLU A 225 20.79 -16.31 -18.30
N ILE A 226 20.04 -17.09 -17.53
CA ILE A 226 18.61 -17.33 -17.77
C ILE A 226 17.83 -16.06 -17.46
N LEU A 227 18.14 -15.38 -16.34
CA LEU A 227 17.47 -14.14 -15.97
C LEU A 227 17.72 -13.02 -16.99
N ARG A 228 18.92 -12.93 -17.59
CA ARG A 228 19.18 -12.01 -18.71
C ARG A 228 18.28 -12.25 -19.92
N GLN A 229 17.95 -13.51 -20.20
CA GLN A 229 17.07 -13.88 -21.31
C GLN A 229 15.59 -13.73 -20.93
N SER A 230 15.24 -13.93 -19.66
CA SER A 230 13.85 -14.10 -19.24
C SER A 230 13.20 -12.86 -18.61
N LEU A 231 13.97 -11.99 -17.95
CA LEU A 231 13.43 -10.93 -17.08
C LEU A 231 12.47 -9.98 -17.82
N ASN A 232 12.89 -9.46 -18.96
CA ASN A 232 12.10 -8.51 -19.76
C ASN A 232 11.40 -9.17 -20.96
N ALA A 233 11.56 -10.48 -21.16
CA ALA A 233 11.02 -11.16 -22.34
C ALA A 233 9.48 -11.27 -22.32
N PRO A 234 8.80 -11.27 -23.50
CA PRO A 234 7.34 -11.16 -23.60
C PRO A 234 6.54 -12.17 -22.77
N ALA A 235 7.06 -13.38 -22.56
CA ALA A 235 6.41 -14.42 -21.77
C ALA A 235 6.47 -14.21 -20.24
N CYS A 236 7.24 -13.22 -19.75
CA CYS A 236 7.32 -12.86 -18.33
C CYS A 236 6.16 -11.97 -17.92
N GLU A 237 5.20 -12.47 -17.15
CA GLU A 237 3.99 -11.73 -16.74
C GLU A 237 4.19 -10.91 -15.46
N ALA A 238 5.06 -11.34 -14.56
CA ALA A 238 5.38 -10.63 -13.33
C ALA A 238 6.83 -10.85 -12.89
N ILE A 239 7.34 -9.89 -12.13
CA ILE A 239 8.65 -9.94 -11.49
C ILE A 239 8.45 -9.69 -10.00
N HIS A 240 8.87 -10.65 -9.18
CA HIS A 240 8.88 -10.56 -7.73
C HIS A 240 10.32 -10.33 -7.27
N LEU A 241 10.62 -9.07 -6.98
CA LEU A 241 11.93 -8.58 -6.61
C LEU A 241 12.01 -8.41 -5.09
N THR A 242 13.01 -9.02 -4.47
CA THR A 242 13.54 -8.54 -3.20
C THR A 242 14.58 -7.47 -3.51
N ASP A 243 14.20 -6.22 -3.33
CA ASP A 243 14.99 -5.03 -3.64
C ASP A 243 15.92 -4.73 -2.46
N ILE A 244 17.21 -4.99 -2.64
CA ILE A 244 18.22 -4.78 -1.61
C ILE A 244 18.77 -3.37 -1.77
N GLU A 245 18.42 -2.52 -0.81
CA GLU A 245 18.72 -1.08 -0.83
C GLU A 245 20.14 -0.77 -0.35
N SER A 246 21.01 -1.77 -0.25
CA SER A 246 22.39 -1.68 0.24
C SER A 246 23.39 -1.99 -0.87
N SER A 247 24.53 -1.29 -0.88
CA SER A 247 25.64 -1.58 -1.80
C SER A 247 26.39 -2.82 -1.34
N ILE A 248 26.25 -3.91 -2.08
CA ILE A 248 26.91 -5.20 -1.83
C ILE A 248 27.67 -5.59 -3.10
N GLU A 249 28.91 -6.03 -2.93
CA GLU A 249 29.76 -6.45 -4.06
C GLU A 249 29.21 -7.73 -4.72
N CYS A 250 29.09 -7.70 -6.04
CA CYS A 250 28.56 -8.79 -6.86
C CYS A 250 29.46 -9.00 -8.09
N ASP A 251 29.53 -10.24 -8.58
CA ASP A 251 30.17 -10.60 -9.87
C ASP A 251 29.16 -11.02 -10.95
N THR A 252 27.92 -11.29 -10.53
CA THR A 252 26.84 -11.77 -11.38
C THR A 252 25.70 -10.76 -11.36
N PHE A 253 25.37 -10.26 -12.55
CA PHE A 253 24.37 -9.20 -12.74
C PHE A 253 23.28 -9.62 -13.73
N ILE A 254 22.11 -9.03 -13.56
CA ILE A 254 20.94 -9.16 -14.46
C ILE A 254 20.61 -7.78 -15.05
N PRO A 255 19.83 -7.69 -16.15
CA PRO A 255 19.51 -6.40 -16.73
C PRO A 255 18.53 -5.65 -15.81
N PRO A 256 18.43 -4.32 -15.91
CA PRO A 256 17.40 -3.57 -15.22
C PRO A 256 16.01 -4.03 -15.65
N ILE A 257 15.04 -3.94 -14.73
CA ILE A 257 13.63 -4.17 -15.05
C ILE A 257 13.19 -3.05 -16.00
N ASP A 258 12.62 -3.42 -17.15
CA ASP A 258 12.12 -2.46 -18.10
C ASP A 258 10.79 -1.86 -17.60
N LEU A 259 10.90 -0.72 -16.92
CA LEU A 259 9.75 0.03 -16.42
C LEU A 259 8.86 0.59 -17.54
N SER A 260 9.25 0.52 -18.82
CA SER A 260 8.33 0.78 -19.93
C SER A 260 7.27 -0.32 -20.10
N MET A 261 7.57 -1.55 -19.67
CA MET A 261 6.71 -2.72 -19.81
C MET A 261 6.17 -3.21 -18.47
N PHE A 262 6.84 -2.89 -17.37
CA PHE A 262 6.50 -3.36 -16.04
C PHE A 262 6.04 -2.21 -15.15
N HIS A 263 5.01 -2.48 -14.36
CA HIS A 263 4.42 -1.53 -13.44
C HIS A 263 4.33 -2.11 -12.02
N PRO A 264 4.66 -1.36 -10.96
CA PRO A 264 4.52 -1.84 -9.59
C PRO A 264 3.06 -2.17 -9.24
N TRP A 265 2.81 -3.40 -8.81
CA TRP A 265 1.53 -3.86 -8.26
C TRP A 265 1.49 -3.72 -6.73
N TYR A 266 2.60 -4.10 -6.09
CA TYR A 266 2.74 -4.12 -4.64
C TYR A 266 4.18 -3.80 -4.25
N SER A 267 4.34 -3.04 -3.18
CA SER A 267 5.62 -2.83 -2.51
C SER A 267 5.41 -2.99 -1.01
N SER A 268 6.20 -3.83 -0.35
CA SER A 268 6.22 -3.86 1.10
C SER A 268 6.86 -2.59 1.65
N PHE A 269 6.65 -2.37 2.95
CA PHE A 269 7.50 -1.44 3.71
C PHE A 269 8.93 -2.02 3.80
N PRO A 270 9.95 -1.16 3.83
CA PRO A 270 11.32 -1.63 4.01
C PRO A 270 11.51 -2.29 5.38
N VAL A 271 12.31 -3.35 5.40
CA VAL A 271 12.73 -4.06 6.61
C VAL A 271 14.25 -4.16 6.66
N VAL A 272 14.82 -4.18 7.86
CA VAL A 272 16.25 -4.37 8.07
C VAL A 272 16.48 -5.75 8.68
N GLU A 273 17.16 -6.62 7.96
CA GLU A 273 17.58 -7.95 8.45
C GLU A 273 19.09 -8.07 8.33
N ASN A 274 19.76 -8.45 9.41
CA ASN A 274 21.22 -8.58 9.45
C ASN A 274 21.97 -7.34 8.93
N GLY A 275 21.45 -6.14 9.25
CA GLY A 275 22.04 -4.86 8.82
C GLY A 275 21.75 -4.47 7.37
N ILE A 276 20.97 -5.26 6.63
CA ILE A 276 20.65 -5.01 5.22
C ILE A 276 19.18 -4.57 5.11
N LYS A 277 18.98 -3.33 4.63
CA LYS A 277 17.65 -2.80 4.30
C LYS A 277 17.18 -3.39 2.97
N HIS A 278 15.98 -3.98 2.96
CA HIS A 278 15.36 -4.50 1.75
C HIS A 278 13.83 -4.38 1.77
N SER A 279 13.23 -4.45 0.58
CA SER A 279 11.78 -4.38 0.36
C SER A 279 11.34 -5.47 -0.63
N PHE A 280 10.10 -5.95 -0.52
CA PHE A 280 9.51 -6.88 -1.49
C PHE A 280 8.64 -6.13 -2.47
N ILE A 281 8.97 -6.21 -3.76
CA ILE A 281 8.27 -5.51 -4.83
C ILE A 281 7.76 -6.54 -5.82
N SER A 282 6.51 -6.41 -6.23
CA SER A 282 5.95 -7.18 -7.33
C SER A 282 5.58 -6.24 -8.46
N PHE A 283 6.17 -6.47 -9.62
CA PHE A 283 5.84 -5.80 -10.86
C PHE A 283 4.96 -6.70 -11.70
N VAL A 284 3.98 -6.11 -12.37
CA VAL A 284 3.18 -6.78 -13.40
C VAL A 284 3.54 -6.21 -14.77
N ARG A 285 3.58 -7.07 -15.78
CA ARG A 285 3.68 -6.62 -17.16
C ARG A 285 2.38 -5.90 -17.54
N VAL A 286 2.54 -4.71 -18.10
CA VAL A 286 1.47 -3.93 -18.71
C VAL A 286 1.85 -3.72 -20.18
N THR A 287 1.01 -4.17 -21.10
CA THR A 287 1.13 -3.83 -22.51
C THR A 287 0.29 -2.60 -22.80
N GLU A 288 0.92 -1.58 -23.40
CA GLU A 288 0.26 -0.35 -23.79
C GLU A 288 -0.35 -0.55 -25.19
N SER A 289 -1.67 -0.52 -25.29
CA SER A 289 -2.33 -0.33 -26.59
C SER A 289 -2.47 1.17 -26.86
N ILE A 290 -2.04 1.62 -28.03
CA ILE A 290 -2.34 2.98 -28.51
C ILE A 290 -3.75 2.92 -29.09
N ALA A 291 -4.73 3.41 -28.32
CA ALA A 291 -6.08 3.60 -28.86
C ALA A 291 -6.05 4.82 -29.82
N GLU A 292 -6.29 4.60 -31.11
CA GLU A 292 -6.56 5.69 -32.06
C GLU A 292 -7.85 6.40 -31.65
N ALA A 293 -7.75 7.68 -31.32
CA ALA A 293 -8.89 8.49 -30.92
C ALA A 293 -9.68 8.94 -32.16
N ASN A 294 -10.70 8.17 -32.54
CA ASN A 294 -11.78 8.66 -33.38
C ASN A 294 -12.89 9.20 -32.46
N ASP A 295 -12.84 10.48 -32.11
CA ASP A 295 -14.01 11.17 -31.56
C ASP A 295 -14.17 12.53 -32.27
N SER A 296 -15.09 12.55 -33.22
CA SER A 296 -15.52 13.73 -33.96
C SER A 296 -16.48 14.56 -33.09
N SER A 297 -15.94 15.34 -32.16
CA SER A 297 -16.67 16.48 -31.60
C SER A 297 -15.71 17.64 -31.30
N GLY A 298 -15.84 18.71 -32.07
CA GLY A 298 -15.01 19.91 -31.96
C GLY A 298 -15.27 20.67 -30.66
N LYS A 299 -14.55 20.32 -29.60
CA LYS A 299 -14.32 21.17 -28.43
C LYS A 299 -12.83 21.28 -28.16
N GLU A 300 -12.36 22.52 -28.10
CA GLU A 300 -10.96 22.88 -27.88
C GLU A 300 -10.38 22.20 -26.62
N LEU A 301 -9.29 21.48 -26.84
CA LEU A 301 -8.51 20.74 -25.85
C LEU A 301 -7.48 21.68 -25.23
N THR A 302 -7.64 22.03 -23.96
CA THR A 302 -6.58 22.65 -23.16
C THR A 302 -5.78 21.58 -22.43
N GLY A 303 -4.68 21.17 -23.07
CA GLY A 303 -3.42 20.65 -22.51
C GLY A 303 -3.46 19.67 -21.33
N ASN A 304 -3.58 18.36 -21.60
CA ASN A 304 -2.65 17.30 -21.16
C ASN A 304 -3.07 15.92 -21.74
N ASP A 305 -3.51 15.87 -23.01
CA ASP A 305 -3.91 14.60 -23.65
C ASP A 305 -2.67 13.76 -23.98
N SER A 306 -2.13 13.13 -22.94
CA SER A 306 -1.33 11.92 -23.08
C SER A 306 -2.19 10.91 -23.84
N LYS A 307 -1.65 10.37 -24.95
CA LYS A 307 -2.17 9.19 -25.65
C LYS A 307 -2.81 8.24 -24.62
N LYS A 308 -4.09 7.90 -24.78
CA LYS A 308 -4.80 7.00 -23.86
C LYS A 308 -4.11 5.64 -23.89
N VAL A 309 -3.21 5.43 -22.93
CA VAL A 309 -2.62 4.12 -22.65
C VAL A 309 -3.71 3.28 -22.02
N LYS A 310 -4.22 2.29 -22.75
CA LYS A 310 -5.10 1.27 -22.18
C LYS A 310 -4.26 0.01 -21.90
N PHE A 311 -4.31 -0.48 -20.66
CA PHE A 311 -3.71 -1.77 -20.34
C PHE A 311 -4.49 -2.88 -21.06
N GLU A 312 -3.82 -3.70 -21.86
CA GLU A 312 -4.49 -4.81 -22.57
C GLU A 312 -4.92 -5.95 -21.62
N ILE A 313 -4.25 -6.07 -20.47
CA ILE A 313 -4.57 -7.08 -19.46
C ILE A 313 -5.50 -6.47 -18.41
N GLU A 314 -6.79 -6.73 -18.52
CA GLU A 314 -7.80 -6.30 -17.53
C GLU A 314 -7.87 -7.25 -16.30
N ASN A 315 -7.24 -8.43 -16.37
CA ASN A 315 -7.29 -9.45 -15.31
C ASN A 315 -5.89 -9.89 -14.86
N PHE A 316 -5.54 -9.58 -13.61
CA PHE A 316 -4.25 -9.92 -12.99
C PHE A 316 -4.25 -11.26 -12.24
N SER A 317 -5.18 -12.17 -12.55
CA SER A 317 -5.31 -13.50 -11.90
C SER A 317 -4.09 -14.41 -12.03
N PHE A 318 -3.18 -14.11 -12.96
CA PHE A 318 -1.88 -14.79 -13.05
C PHE A 318 -1.03 -14.55 -11.79
N LEU A 319 -1.20 -13.42 -11.08
CA LEU A 319 -0.49 -13.16 -9.84
C LEU A 319 -0.81 -14.20 -8.76
N PRO A 320 0.17 -14.63 -7.95
CA PRO A 320 -0.09 -15.41 -6.74
C PRO A 320 -1.14 -14.71 -5.88
N LYS A 321 -2.12 -15.46 -5.36
CA LYS A 321 -3.22 -14.89 -4.55
C LYS A 321 -2.70 -13.98 -3.43
N MET A 322 -1.64 -14.42 -2.76
CA MET A 322 -0.98 -13.66 -1.69
C MET A 322 -0.35 -12.33 -2.11
N ILE A 323 -0.09 -12.12 -3.40
CA ILE A 323 0.41 -10.85 -3.97
C ILE A 323 -0.76 -10.02 -4.50
N PHE A 324 -1.69 -10.68 -5.20
CA PHE A 324 -2.89 -10.04 -5.73
C PHE A 324 -3.67 -9.31 -4.63
N GLU A 325 -3.94 -9.98 -3.50
CA GLU A 325 -4.70 -9.44 -2.37
C GLU A 325 -3.94 -8.36 -1.56
N ARG A 326 -2.65 -8.14 -1.83
CA ARG A 326 -1.83 -7.12 -1.15
C ARG A 326 -1.87 -5.76 -1.83
N HIS A 327 -2.57 -5.61 -2.96
CA HIS A 327 -2.73 -4.30 -3.57
C HIS A 327 -3.39 -3.32 -2.58
N GLU A 328 -2.77 -2.16 -2.37
CA GLU A 328 -3.14 -1.26 -1.27
C GLU A 328 -4.54 -0.68 -1.39
N GLU A 329 -5.10 -0.58 -2.61
CA GLU A 329 -6.50 -0.18 -2.87
C GLU A 329 -7.52 -1.09 -2.17
N TYR A 330 -7.19 -2.36 -1.88
CA TYR A 330 -8.07 -3.24 -1.14
C TYR A 330 -8.34 -2.76 0.28
N GLN A 331 -7.48 -1.92 0.87
CA GLN A 331 -7.77 -1.30 2.17
C GLN A 331 -9.05 -0.44 2.11
N TYR A 332 -9.19 0.37 1.06
CA TYR A 332 -10.40 1.18 0.84
C TYR A 332 -11.61 0.29 0.51
N LEU A 333 -11.47 -0.66 -0.42
CA LEU A 333 -12.58 -1.51 -0.85
C LEU A 333 -13.11 -2.39 0.30
N ASN A 334 -12.22 -2.98 1.09
CA ASN A 334 -12.60 -3.79 2.24
C ASN A 334 -13.28 -2.95 3.32
N LEU A 335 -12.81 -1.72 3.55
CA LEU A 335 -13.43 -0.81 4.51
C LEU A 335 -14.84 -0.37 4.05
N VAL A 336 -15.02 -0.04 2.77
CA VAL A 336 -16.35 0.22 2.19
C VAL A 336 -17.26 -0.98 2.38
N GLN A 337 -16.77 -2.19 2.05
CA GLN A 337 -17.55 -3.41 2.17
C GLN A 337 -17.98 -3.68 3.61
N ASP A 338 -17.08 -3.48 4.57
CA ASP A 338 -17.31 -3.66 6.00
C ASP A 338 -18.28 -2.60 6.56
N ILE A 339 -18.19 -1.34 6.13
CA ILE A 339 -19.16 -0.30 6.50
C ILE A 339 -20.57 -0.67 6.00
N ILE A 340 -20.70 -1.07 4.73
CA ILE A 340 -22.01 -1.45 4.16
C ILE A 340 -22.61 -2.65 4.88
N ARG A 341 -21.81 -3.68 5.18
CA ARG A 341 -22.30 -4.92 5.81
C ARG A 341 -22.56 -4.79 7.30
N ASN A 342 -21.67 -4.12 8.03
CA ASN A 342 -21.61 -4.17 9.49
C ASN A 342 -21.74 -2.79 10.16
N GLY A 343 -21.83 -1.70 9.40
CA GLY A 343 -21.89 -0.36 9.96
C GLY A 343 -23.22 -0.01 10.61
N ALA A 344 -23.19 0.95 11.53
CA ALA A 344 -24.38 1.45 12.20
C ALA A 344 -25.14 2.41 11.27
N LYS A 345 -26.45 2.16 11.10
CA LYS A 345 -27.34 3.08 10.41
C LYS A 345 -27.54 4.33 11.27
N LYS A 346 -27.23 5.49 10.70
CA LYS A 346 -27.45 6.79 11.34
C LYS A 346 -28.31 7.68 10.45
N ASN A 347 -28.96 8.66 11.08
CA ASN A 347 -29.43 9.85 10.40
C ASN A 347 -28.27 10.85 10.35
N ASP A 348 -28.30 11.78 9.39
CA ASP A 348 -27.26 12.81 9.23
C ASP A 348 -27.90 14.19 9.06
N ARG A 349 -27.04 15.23 8.99
CA ARG A 349 -27.46 16.62 8.81
C ARG A 349 -28.07 16.92 7.43
N THR A 350 -27.83 16.08 6.43
CA THR A 350 -28.27 16.27 5.04
C THR A 350 -29.63 15.60 4.77
N GLY A 351 -30.12 14.79 5.72
CA GLY A 351 -31.38 14.05 5.62
C GLY A 351 -31.28 12.77 4.78
N THR A 352 -30.10 12.44 4.25
CA THR A 352 -29.89 11.27 3.38
C THR A 352 -29.81 9.96 4.19
N GLY A 353 -29.23 10.05 5.38
CA GLY A 353 -28.89 8.92 6.22
C GLY A 353 -27.61 8.23 5.74
N THR A 354 -26.86 7.68 6.70
CA THR A 354 -25.60 6.99 6.45
C THR A 354 -25.58 5.60 7.07
N VAL A 355 -24.63 4.79 6.63
CA VAL A 355 -24.13 3.61 7.35
C VAL A 355 -22.67 3.91 7.71
N SER A 356 -22.28 3.72 8.98
CA SER A 356 -20.99 4.24 9.47
C SER A 356 -20.26 3.31 10.43
N LYS A 357 -18.93 3.47 10.50
CA LYS A 357 -18.05 2.92 11.53
C LYS A 357 -17.22 4.04 12.15
N PHE A 358 -16.81 3.87 13.39
CA PHE A 358 -16.02 4.85 14.12
C PHE A 358 -14.61 4.31 14.41
N GLY A 359 -13.58 5.08 14.05
CA GLY A 359 -12.18 4.71 14.27
C GLY A 359 -11.71 3.69 13.23
N CYS A 360 -11.28 4.17 12.07
CA CYS A 360 -10.74 3.35 10.98
C CYS A 360 -9.36 3.88 10.57
N GLN A 361 -8.56 3.03 9.91
CA GLN A 361 -7.22 3.41 9.44
C GLN A 361 -6.90 2.71 8.12
N MET A 362 -6.21 3.42 7.23
CA MET A 362 -5.56 2.89 6.02
C MET A 362 -4.13 3.43 5.94
N ARG A 363 -3.21 2.72 5.28
CA ARG A 363 -1.82 3.15 5.07
C ARG A 363 -1.36 2.86 3.66
N PHE A 364 -0.78 3.84 2.98
CA PHE A 364 -0.36 3.78 1.59
C PHE A 364 1.14 4.07 1.47
N ASN A 365 1.84 3.31 0.63
CA ASN A 365 3.28 3.46 0.40
C ASN A 365 3.55 4.39 -0.79
N LEU A 366 4.25 5.50 -0.56
CA LEU A 366 4.49 6.53 -1.57
C LEU A 366 5.82 6.37 -2.31
N ARG A 367 6.65 5.38 -1.95
CA ARG A 367 8.02 5.25 -2.47
C ARG A 367 8.10 4.90 -3.96
N ARG A 368 7.09 4.21 -4.50
CA ARG A 368 7.13 3.61 -5.86
C ARG A 368 5.92 3.94 -6.73
N ASN A 369 4.78 4.25 -6.14
CA ASN A 369 3.54 4.58 -6.84
C ASN A 369 2.79 5.67 -6.06
N PHE A 370 1.69 6.15 -6.63
CA PHE A 370 0.87 7.19 -6.05
C PHE A 370 -0.56 6.68 -5.85
N PRO A 371 -1.11 6.67 -4.61
CA PRO A 371 -2.38 6.02 -4.29
C PRO A 371 -3.59 6.81 -4.81
N LEU A 372 -3.78 6.79 -6.12
CA LEU A 372 -4.95 7.29 -6.81
C LEU A 372 -5.79 6.12 -7.27
N LEU A 373 -6.97 5.96 -6.65
CA LEU A 373 -7.83 4.79 -6.84
C LEU A 373 -8.10 4.51 -8.32
N THR A 374 -8.11 3.23 -8.66
CA THR A 374 -8.26 2.76 -10.04
C THR A 374 -9.61 2.09 -10.28
N THR A 375 -10.29 1.60 -9.25
CA THR A 375 -11.63 1.00 -9.35
C THR A 375 -12.73 2.00 -9.75
N LYS A 376 -12.42 3.30 -9.68
CA LYS A 376 -13.18 4.39 -10.33
C LYS A 376 -12.24 5.52 -10.68
N ARG A 377 -12.56 6.29 -11.73
CA ARG A 377 -11.83 7.51 -12.07
C ARG A 377 -12.00 8.57 -10.98
N VAL A 378 -10.90 9.02 -10.40
CA VAL A 378 -10.82 10.14 -9.45
C VAL A 378 -10.51 11.43 -10.21
N PHE A 379 -11.12 12.54 -9.79
CA PHE A 379 -10.93 13.85 -10.42
C PHE A 379 -9.59 14.49 -10.02
N TRP A 380 -8.49 13.98 -10.59
CA TRP A 380 -7.12 14.40 -10.28
C TRP A 380 -6.88 15.92 -10.37
N ARG A 381 -7.36 16.57 -11.44
CA ARG A 381 -7.18 18.02 -11.60
C ARG A 381 -7.83 18.79 -10.46
N GLY A 382 -9.00 18.36 -9.99
CA GLY A 382 -9.63 18.91 -8.80
C GLY A 382 -8.76 18.73 -7.56
N VAL A 383 -8.20 17.53 -7.33
CA VAL A 383 -7.30 17.24 -6.18
C VAL A 383 -6.12 18.20 -6.16
N LEU A 384 -5.46 18.35 -7.30
CA LEU A 384 -4.27 19.17 -7.43
C LEU A 384 -4.58 20.67 -7.25
N GLU A 385 -5.60 21.19 -7.95
CA GLU A 385 -5.96 22.61 -7.86
C GLU A 385 -6.48 23.00 -6.48
N GLU A 386 -7.26 22.13 -5.83
CA GLU A 386 -7.72 22.36 -4.45
C GLU A 386 -6.54 22.38 -3.48
N LEU A 387 -5.57 21.45 -3.62
CA LEU A 387 -4.41 21.44 -2.74
C LEU A 387 -3.56 22.70 -2.90
N LEU A 388 -3.32 23.16 -4.13
CA LEU A 388 -2.62 24.42 -4.38
C LEU A 388 -3.38 25.62 -3.82
N TRP A 389 -4.72 25.60 -3.88
CA TRP A 389 -5.58 26.61 -3.26
C TRP A 389 -5.52 26.60 -1.74
N PHE A 390 -5.43 25.42 -1.10
CA PHE A 390 -5.17 25.33 0.34
C PHE A 390 -3.78 25.84 0.71
N ILE A 391 -2.75 25.46 -0.07
CA ILE A 391 -1.37 25.90 0.16
C ILE A 391 -1.31 27.43 0.10
N SER A 392 -1.94 28.07 -0.89
CA SER A 392 -1.92 29.54 -1.01
C SER A 392 -2.65 30.30 0.11
N GLY A 393 -3.35 29.61 1.01
CA GLY A 393 -4.14 30.23 2.07
C GLY A 393 -5.48 30.81 1.60
N SER A 394 -5.84 30.59 0.33
CA SER A 394 -7.06 31.15 -0.26
C SER A 394 -8.33 30.57 0.36
N THR A 395 -9.36 31.41 0.46
CA THR A 395 -10.71 31.06 0.96
C THR A 395 -11.81 31.38 -0.04
N ASN A 396 -11.43 31.93 -1.20
CA ASN A 396 -12.33 32.29 -2.29
C ASN A 396 -12.58 31.10 -3.23
N ALA A 397 -13.78 30.53 -3.20
CA ALA A 397 -14.17 29.43 -4.08
C ALA A 397 -14.17 29.82 -5.57
N LYS A 398 -14.31 31.11 -5.90
CA LYS A 398 -14.32 31.60 -7.29
C LYS A 398 -13.00 31.34 -8.01
N VAL A 399 -11.88 31.33 -7.30
CA VAL A 399 -10.56 30.97 -7.85
C VAL A 399 -10.55 29.54 -8.42
N LEU A 400 -11.30 28.63 -7.79
CA LEU A 400 -11.47 27.26 -8.29
C LEU A 400 -12.49 27.22 -9.44
N GLN A 401 -13.59 27.97 -9.33
CA GLN A 401 -14.61 28.06 -10.39
C GLN A 401 -14.07 28.61 -11.71
N GLU A 402 -13.22 29.64 -11.67
CA GLU A 402 -12.54 30.21 -12.84
C GLU A 402 -11.66 29.17 -13.55
N LYS A 403 -11.19 28.16 -12.83
CA LYS A 403 -10.44 27.02 -13.38
C LYS A 403 -11.33 25.85 -13.78
N GLY A 404 -12.65 25.97 -13.66
CA GLY A 404 -13.63 24.91 -13.94
C GLY A 404 -13.71 23.83 -12.85
N ILE A 405 -13.33 24.16 -11.62
CA ILE A 405 -13.35 23.25 -10.47
C ILE A 405 -14.50 23.65 -9.53
N HIS A 406 -15.55 22.82 -9.51
CA HIS A 406 -16.85 23.14 -8.89
C HIS A 406 -17.13 22.39 -7.58
N ILE A 407 -16.10 21.84 -6.94
CA ILE A 407 -16.27 20.96 -5.76
C ILE A 407 -16.77 21.70 -4.50
N TRP A 408 -16.60 23.03 -4.44
CA TRP A 408 -17.04 23.87 -3.33
C TRP A 408 -18.34 24.63 -3.60
N ASP A 409 -18.90 24.58 -4.82
CA ASP A 409 -20.03 25.42 -5.24
C ASP A 409 -21.27 25.25 -4.34
N GLY A 410 -21.58 24.01 -3.96
CA GLY A 410 -22.70 23.73 -3.06
C GLY A 410 -22.56 24.45 -1.72
N ASN A 411 -21.39 24.38 -1.11
CA ASN A 411 -21.09 24.98 0.20
C ASN A 411 -20.77 26.49 0.13
N ALA A 412 -20.47 27.01 -1.06
CA ALA A 412 -20.17 28.42 -1.28
C ALA A 412 -21.39 29.23 -1.77
N SER A 413 -22.47 28.54 -2.16
CA SER A 413 -23.69 29.17 -2.69
C SER A 413 -24.33 30.12 -1.69
N ARG A 414 -24.96 31.19 -2.21
CA ARG A 414 -25.71 32.15 -1.39
C ARG A 414 -26.73 31.45 -0.48
N GLN A 415 -27.51 30.53 -1.05
CA GLN A 415 -28.53 29.77 -0.33
C GLN A 415 -27.94 28.97 0.84
N TYR A 416 -26.81 28.30 0.65
CA TYR A 416 -26.19 27.50 1.69
C TYR A 416 -25.63 28.40 2.81
N LEU A 417 -24.89 29.45 2.46
CA LEU A 417 -24.32 30.40 3.42
C LEU A 417 -25.41 31.04 4.29
N ASP A 418 -26.55 31.42 3.69
CA ASP A 418 -27.70 31.96 4.43
C ASP A 418 -28.31 30.92 5.37
N SER A 419 -28.42 29.66 4.92
CA SER A 419 -28.99 28.56 5.72
C SER A 419 -28.20 28.26 7.00
N ILE A 420 -26.90 28.58 7.01
CA ILE A 420 -26.01 28.41 8.17
C ILE A 420 -25.74 29.72 8.91
N GLY A 421 -26.45 30.80 8.58
CA GLY A 421 -26.38 32.08 9.29
C GLY A 421 -25.21 32.98 8.91
N LEU A 422 -24.56 32.75 7.76
CA LEU A 422 -23.47 33.58 7.23
C LEU A 422 -23.98 34.57 6.17
N THR A 423 -25.04 35.31 6.49
CA THR A 423 -25.76 36.19 5.55
C THR A 423 -24.93 37.40 5.08
N GLN A 424 -23.97 37.84 5.88
CA GLN A 424 -23.06 38.93 5.56
C GLN A 424 -21.89 38.55 4.64
N ARG A 425 -21.64 37.25 4.42
CA ARG A 425 -20.55 36.79 3.55
C ARG A 425 -20.89 37.00 2.09
N GLU A 426 -19.91 37.28 1.25
CA GLU A 426 -20.10 37.23 -0.21
C GLU A 426 -20.32 35.78 -0.66
N GLU A 427 -21.09 35.55 -1.73
CA GLU A 427 -21.14 34.24 -2.38
C GLU A 427 -19.74 33.86 -2.88
N GLY A 428 -19.29 32.65 -2.58
CA GLY A 428 -17.90 32.23 -2.83
C GLY A 428 -16.96 32.32 -1.62
N ASP A 429 -17.30 33.12 -0.60
CA ASP A 429 -16.49 33.26 0.62
C ASP A 429 -16.76 32.10 1.59
N LEU A 430 -15.82 31.14 1.65
CA LEU A 430 -15.93 29.99 2.54
C LEU A 430 -15.58 30.32 4.01
N GLY A 431 -15.09 31.52 4.30
CA GLY A 431 -14.58 31.91 5.60
C GLY A 431 -13.19 31.31 5.88
N PRO A 432 -12.73 31.34 7.15
CA PRO A 432 -11.37 30.93 7.53
C PRO A 432 -11.20 29.41 7.56
N VAL A 433 -11.40 28.75 6.42
CA VAL A 433 -11.31 27.28 6.26
C VAL A 433 -9.86 26.82 6.08
N TYR A 434 -9.64 25.50 5.97
CA TYR A 434 -8.38 24.79 5.66
C TYR A 434 -7.13 25.66 5.43
N GLY A 435 -6.92 26.15 4.21
CA GLY A 435 -5.72 26.88 3.82
C GLY A 435 -5.46 28.13 4.65
N PHE A 436 -6.52 28.88 4.98
CA PHE A 436 -6.41 30.01 5.90
C PHE A 436 -5.87 29.57 7.26
N GLN A 437 -6.38 28.47 7.80
CA GLN A 437 -5.85 27.95 9.07
C GLN A 437 -4.41 27.44 8.90
N TRP A 438 -4.01 26.94 7.73
CA TRP A 438 -2.64 26.49 7.48
C TRP A 438 -1.63 27.64 7.44
N ARG A 439 -1.98 28.76 6.81
CA ARG A 439 -1.07 29.90 6.58
C ARG A 439 -1.24 31.05 7.59
N HIS A 440 -2.41 31.15 8.22
CA HIS A 440 -2.83 32.30 9.02
C HIS A 440 -3.56 31.86 10.31
N PHE A 441 -3.11 30.78 10.96
CA PHE A 441 -3.78 30.23 12.14
C PHE A 441 -3.93 31.29 13.24
N GLY A 442 -5.16 31.50 13.71
CA GLY A 442 -5.48 32.48 14.75
C GLY A 442 -5.56 33.94 14.28
N ALA A 443 -5.37 34.24 12.99
CA ALA A 443 -5.62 35.57 12.45
C ALA A 443 -7.12 35.92 12.48
N GLU A 444 -7.44 37.20 12.66
CA GLU A 444 -8.82 37.67 12.56
C GLU A 444 -9.26 37.69 11.09
N TYR A 445 -10.22 36.81 10.75
CA TYR A 445 -10.83 36.77 9.43
C TYR A 445 -11.78 37.93 9.20
N THR A 446 -11.64 38.59 8.06
CA THR A 446 -12.53 39.65 7.57
C THR A 446 -13.35 39.12 6.39
N ASP A 447 -12.75 39.06 5.21
CA ASP A 447 -13.33 38.50 3.98
C ASP A 447 -12.26 37.74 3.16
N MET A 448 -12.67 37.23 2.00
CA MET A 448 -11.82 36.44 1.10
C MET A 448 -10.90 37.27 0.19
N HIS A 449 -10.99 38.60 0.23
CA HIS A 449 -10.21 39.53 -0.60
C HIS A 449 -9.09 40.23 0.19
N ALA A 450 -9.17 40.22 1.51
CA ALA A 450 -8.18 40.81 2.39
C ALA A 450 -6.80 40.15 2.27
N ASP A 451 -5.76 40.96 2.43
CA ASP A 451 -4.38 40.48 2.55
C ASP A 451 -4.11 40.02 3.99
N TYR A 452 -3.73 38.74 4.13
CA TYR A 452 -3.39 38.09 5.39
C TYR A 452 -1.90 37.79 5.55
N VAL A 453 -1.04 38.25 4.62
CA VAL A 453 0.42 38.06 4.72
C VAL A 453 0.92 38.58 6.07
N GLY A 454 1.66 37.74 6.79
CA GLY A 454 2.21 38.05 8.10
C GLY A 454 1.20 38.07 9.26
N LYS A 455 -0.08 37.77 9.02
CA LYS A 455 -1.10 37.66 10.07
C LYS A 455 -1.25 36.20 10.53
N GLY A 456 -1.44 36.01 11.83
CA GLY A 456 -1.58 34.68 12.43
C GLY A 456 -0.26 33.90 12.44
N PHE A 457 -0.36 32.58 12.49
CA PHE A 457 0.78 31.67 12.48
C PHE A 457 0.76 30.78 11.22
N ASP A 458 1.85 30.81 10.45
CA ASP A 458 2.03 29.98 9.26
C ASP A 458 2.54 28.59 9.66
N GLN A 459 1.60 27.68 9.87
CA GLN A 459 1.88 26.30 10.27
C GLN A 459 2.57 25.52 9.14
N LEU A 460 2.25 25.79 7.87
CA LEU A 460 2.84 25.06 6.74
C LEU A 460 4.35 25.37 6.64
N MET A 461 4.72 26.63 6.81
CA MET A 461 6.12 27.03 6.81
C MET A 461 6.87 26.54 8.06
N ASP A 462 6.23 26.55 9.24
CA ASP A 462 6.80 25.94 10.46
C ASP A 462 7.03 24.42 10.31
N VAL A 463 6.11 23.70 9.66
CA VAL A 463 6.28 22.29 9.31
C VAL A 463 7.50 22.08 8.41
N ILE A 464 7.62 22.85 7.33
CA ILE A 464 8.75 22.76 6.39
C ILE A 464 10.07 23.11 7.09
N ASP A 465 10.09 24.16 7.91
CA ASP A 465 11.26 24.57 8.67
C ASP A 465 11.72 23.45 9.63
N LYS A 466 10.80 22.88 10.41
CA LYS A 466 11.11 21.77 11.32
C LYS A 466 11.61 20.54 10.57
N ILE A 467 11.02 20.18 9.43
CA ILE A 467 11.51 19.04 8.64
C ILE A 467 12.95 19.26 8.17
N LYS A 468 13.28 20.49 7.74
CA LYS A 468 14.64 20.83 7.28
C LYS A 468 15.66 20.92 8.42
N ASN A 469 15.26 21.52 9.53
CA ASN A 469 16.20 21.98 10.56
C ASN A 469 16.13 21.19 11.88
N ASN A 470 15.03 20.48 12.14
CA ASN A 470 14.84 19.66 13.33
C ASN A 470 13.98 18.40 13.02
N PRO A 471 14.42 17.51 12.11
CA PRO A 471 13.60 16.42 11.57
C PRO A 471 13.12 15.39 12.61
N ASP A 472 13.83 15.27 13.75
CA ASP A 472 13.46 14.38 14.86
C ASP A 472 12.40 15.00 15.79
N ASP A 473 11.93 16.22 15.51
CA ASP A 473 10.87 16.86 16.29
C ASP A 473 9.57 16.03 16.21
N ARG A 474 8.94 15.85 17.37
CA ARG A 474 7.68 15.10 17.50
C ARG A 474 6.45 16.00 17.36
N ARG A 475 6.64 17.28 16.99
CA ARG A 475 5.63 18.35 16.92
C ARG A 475 5.57 18.97 15.53
N ILE A 476 5.94 18.21 14.50
CA ILE A 476 5.76 18.58 13.10
C ILE A 476 4.29 18.34 12.73
N ILE A 477 3.45 19.35 13.02
CA ILE A 477 1.99 19.24 13.04
C ILE A 477 1.38 20.37 12.22
N LEU A 478 0.29 20.04 11.51
CA LEU A 478 -0.55 20.97 10.78
C LEU A 478 -2.01 20.78 11.22
N SER A 479 -2.70 21.83 11.65
CA SER A 479 -4.11 21.74 12.06
C SER A 479 -5.00 22.78 11.38
N ALA A 480 -6.16 22.33 10.91
CA ALA A 480 -7.23 23.23 10.45
C ALA A 480 -8.30 23.45 11.54
N TRP A 481 -8.21 22.79 12.69
CA TRP A 481 -9.26 22.82 13.71
C TRP A 481 -9.07 23.99 14.69
N ASN A 482 -9.69 25.12 14.39
CA ASN A 482 -9.72 26.27 15.29
C ASN A 482 -11.13 26.46 15.90
N PRO A 483 -11.36 26.11 17.18
CA PRO A 483 -12.65 26.26 17.84
C PRO A 483 -13.26 27.67 17.79
N THR A 484 -12.43 28.73 17.79
CA THR A 484 -12.92 30.11 17.77
C THR A 484 -13.50 30.52 16.42
N ASP A 485 -13.05 29.85 15.35
CA ASP A 485 -13.42 30.18 13.97
C ASP A 485 -14.46 29.22 13.39
N LEU A 486 -14.80 28.09 14.04
CA LEU A 486 -15.72 27.09 13.48
C LEU A 486 -17.06 27.67 13.04
N LYS A 487 -17.61 28.65 13.78
CA LYS A 487 -18.88 29.31 13.44
C LYS A 487 -18.76 30.30 12.28
N LYS A 488 -17.54 30.65 11.88
CA LYS A 488 -17.25 31.54 10.76
C LYS A 488 -17.06 30.75 9.46
N MET A 489 -16.81 29.45 9.53
CA MET A 489 -16.51 28.61 8.37
C MET A 489 -17.80 28.13 7.70
N ALA A 490 -17.83 28.14 6.36
CA ALA A 490 -18.94 27.56 5.60
C ALA A 490 -19.10 26.06 5.90
N LEU A 491 -17.99 25.35 6.06
CA LEU A 491 -17.98 23.95 6.48
C LEU A 491 -16.81 23.70 7.45
N PRO A 492 -17.06 23.19 8.67
CA PRO A 492 -15.99 22.81 9.58
C PRO A 492 -15.02 21.77 8.94
N PRO A 493 -13.70 21.85 9.16
CA PRO A 493 -12.73 21.03 8.46
C PRO A 493 -12.95 19.53 8.65
N CYS A 494 -13.02 18.77 7.55
CA CYS A 494 -13.13 17.31 7.61
C CYS A 494 -11.76 16.67 7.92
N HIS A 495 -10.76 16.93 7.10
CA HIS A 495 -9.35 16.60 7.36
C HIS A 495 -8.71 17.72 8.18
N MET A 496 -8.67 17.51 9.50
CA MET A 496 -8.51 18.61 10.45
C MET A 496 -7.14 18.67 11.12
N PHE A 497 -6.36 17.61 11.00
CA PHE A 497 -5.05 17.48 11.64
C PHE A 497 -4.15 16.55 10.84
N ALA A 498 -2.89 16.92 10.66
CA ALA A 498 -1.86 16.04 10.12
C ALA A 498 -0.58 16.16 10.95
N GLN A 499 0.14 15.04 11.06
CA GLN A 499 1.46 14.96 11.66
C GLN A 499 2.44 14.36 10.66
N PHE A 500 3.62 14.94 10.60
CA PHE A 500 4.71 14.45 9.75
C PHE A 500 5.78 13.76 10.59
N TYR A 501 6.51 12.84 9.96
CA TYR A 501 7.56 12.05 10.58
C TYR A 501 8.69 11.82 9.58
N VAL A 502 9.91 12.17 9.98
CA VAL A 502 11.11 11.94 9.17
C VAL A 502 11.86 10.75 9.73
N GLU A 503 12.20 9.80 8.87
CA GLU A 503 13.01 8.65 9.25
C GLU A 503 13.79 8.14 8.03
N ASN A 504 15.09 7.85 8.20
CA ASN A 504 15.94 7.29 7.14
C ASN A 504 15.93 8.08 5.81
N GLY A 505 15.83 9.41 5.88
CA GLY A 505 15.74 10.28 4.69
C GLY A 505 14.39 10.26 3.98
N GLU A 506 13.36 9.68 4.62
CA GLU A 506 11.99 9.60 4.11
C GLU A 506 11.03 10.45 4.96
N LEU A 507 10.04 11.08 4.31
CA LEU A 507 8.98 11.84 4.96
C LEU A 507 7.66 11.06 4.89
N SER A 508 7.08 10.76 6.04
CA SER A 508 5.74 10.18 6.16
C SER A 508 4.74 11.19 6.72
N CYS A 509 3.45 11.00 6.43
CA CYS A 509 2.35 11.82 6.91
C CYS A 509 1.24 10.94 7.49
N GLN A 510 0.74 11.29 8.68
CA GLN A 510 -0.49 10.76 9.23
C GLN A 510 -1.54 11.87 9.29
N MET A 511 -2.67 11.68 8.62
CA MET A 511 -3.79 12.63 8.63
C MET A 511 -4.98 12.06 9.38
N TYR A 512 -5.56 12.86 10.28
CA TYR A 512 -6.81 12.57 10.96
C TYR A 512 -8.00 13.31 10.32
N GLN A 513 -8.96 12.53 9.84
CA GLN A 513 -10.20 13.01 9.26
C GLN A 513 -11.38 12.68 10.18
N ARG A 514 -12.02 13.70 10.77
CA ARG A 514 -13.13 13.50 11.71
C ARG A 514 -14.38 12.88 11.09
N SER A 515 -14.59 13.12 9.80
CA SER A 515 -15.79 12.76 9.03
C SER A 515 -15.39 12.47 7.60
N ALA A 516 -15.63 11.24 7.15
CA ALA A 516 -15.10 10.72 5.89
C ALA A 516 -16.21 10.05 5.07
N ASP A 517 -16.67 10.77 4.04
CA ASP A 517 -17.52 10.21 3.00
C ASP A 517 -16.69 9.25 2.15
N MET A 518 -16.94 7.95 2.31
CA MET A 518 -16.23 6.90 1.60
C MET A 518 -16.55 6.90 0.10
N GLY A 519 -17.72 7.41 -0.32
CA GLY A 519 -18.15 7.46 -1.71
C GLY A 519 -17.40 8.50 -2.53
N LEU A 520 -17.32 9.73 -2.03
CA LEU A 520 -16.74 10.86 -2.75
C LEU A 520 -15.44 11.39 -2.13
N GLY A 521 -15.48 11.73 -0.84
CA GLY A 521 -14.40 12.46 -0.17
C GLY A 521 -13.11 11.66 0.00
N VAL A 522 -13.20 10.43 0.51
CA VAL A 522 -12.01 9.63 0.87
C VAL A 522 -11.04 9.39 -0.30
N PRO A 523 -11.48 8.97 -1.50
CA PRO A 523 -10.58 8.86 -2.65
C PRO A 523 -9.83 10.16 -2.96
N PHE A 524 -10.51 11.30 -2.81
CA PHE A 524 -9.94 12.63 -3.02
C PHE A 524 -8.93 12.98 -1.91
N ASN A 525 -9.26 12.69 -0.66
CA ASN A 525 -8.41 12.99 0.50
C ASN A 525 -7.15 12.13 0.56
N ILE A 526 -7.23 10.85 0.14
CA ILE A 526 -6.06 9.97 0.00
C ILE A 526 -5.06 10.60 -0.98
N ALA A 527 -5.54 10.98 -2.16
CA ALA A 527 -4.69 11.59 -3.19
C ALA A 527 -4.14 12.95 -2.73
N SER A 528 -4.97 13.81 -2.12
CA SER A 528 -4.57 15.15 -1.68
C SER A 528 -3.43 15.14 -0.65
N TYR A 529 -3.55 14.35 0.43
CA TYR A 529 -2.50 14.30 1.45
C TYR A 529 -1.28 13.48 1.03
N SER A 530 -1.46 12.48 0.15
CA SER A 530 -0.32 11.80 -0.48
C SER A 530 0.47 12.80 -1.33
N LEU A 531 -0.21 13.66 -2.10
CA LEU A 531 0.42 14.70 -2.90
C LEU A 531 1.12 15.75 -2.03
N LEU A 532 0.47 16.24 -0.97
CA LEU A 532 1.08 17.18 -0.02
C LEU A 532 2.36 16.59 0.59
N THR A 533 2.34 15.32 0.96
CA THR A 533 3.52 14.61 1.49
C THR A 533 4.64 14.56 0.46
N CYS A 534 4.34 14.22 -0.79
CA CYS A 534 5.34 14.22 -1.86
C CYS A 534 5.92 15.62 -2.15
N MET A 535 5.08 16.66 -2.12
CA MET A 535 5.52 18.05 -2.32
C MET A 535 6.45 18.51 -1.20
N ILE A 536 6.06 18.28 0.07
CA ILE A 536 6.88 18.66 1.23
C ILE A 536 8.19 17.86 1.24
N ALA A 537 8.16 16.56 0.93
CA ALA A 537 9.36 15.74 0.82
C ALA A 537 10.33 16.34 -0.20
N GLN A 538 9.85 16.71 -1.41
CA GLN A 538 10.70 17.28 -2.45
C GLN A 538 11.34 18.63 -2.06
N VAL A 539 10.58 19.54 -1.44
CA VAL A 539 11.12 20.86 -1.04
C VAL A 539 12.06 20.77 0.16
N CYS A 540 12.05 19.64 0.88
CA CYS A 540 12.93 19.33 2.00
C CYS A 540 14.06 18.35 1.63
N ASP A 541 14.25 18.03 0.34
CA ASP A 541 15.25 17.07 -0.14
C ASP A 541 15.15 15.67 0.50
N LEU A 542 13.93 15.24 0.81
CA LEU A 542 13.58 13.92 1.33
C LEU A 542 12.86 13.07 0.28
N SER A 543 12.87 11.75 0.48
CA SER A 543 12.04 10.83 -0.29
C SER A 543 10.63 10.71 0.34
N PRO A 544 9.56 10.51 -0.44
CA PRO A 544 8.25 10.18 0.12
C PRO A 544 8.27 8.80 0.81
N GLY A 545 7.78 8.74 2.05
CA GLY A 545 7.61 7.51 2.84
C GLY A 545 6.17 7.00 2.74
N ASP A 546 5.40 7.14 3.82
CA ASP A 546 4.04 6.63 3.91
C ASP A 546 2.99 7.72 4.10
N PHE A 547 1.78 7.46 3.60
CA PHE A 547 0.59 8.18 3.99
C PHE A 547 -0.32 7.29 4.84
N VAL A 548 -0.62 7.71 6.08
CA VAL A 548 -1.53 7.04 7.00
C VAL A 548 -2.80 7.87 7.14
N HIS A 549 -3.94 7.29 6.78
CA HIS A 549 -5.25 7.94 6.87
C HIS A 549 -6.01 7.41 8.08
N VAL A 550 -6.09 8.21 9.13
CA VAL A 550 -6.88 7.91 10.34
C VAL A 550 -8.24 8.58 10.23
N ILE A 551 -9.30 7.81 10.42
CA ILE A 551 -10.67 8.25 10.20
C ILE A 551 -11.47 8.12 11.51
N GLY A 552 -12.16 9.21 11.88
CA GLY A 552 -13.19 9.23 12.91
C GLY A 552 -14.47 8.54 12.42
N ASP A 553 -15.46 9.31 11.97
CA ASP A 553 -16.70 8.77 11.38
C ASP A 553 -16.50 8.43 9.90
N ALA A 554 -16.22 7.16 9.62
CA ALA A 554 -16.15 6.60 8.27
C ALA A 554 -17.56 6.17 7.84
N HIS A 555 -18.11 6.79 6.78
CA HIS A 555 -19.50 6.55 6.41
C HIS A 555 -19.74 6.45 4.91
N VAL A 556 -20.77 5.69 4.58
CA VAL A 556 -21.36 5.59 3.25
C VAL A 556 -22.75 6.19 3.30
N TYR A 557 -23.03 7.17 2.45
CA TYR A 557 -24.40 7.65 2.26
C TYR A 557 -25.26 6.54 1.66
N ARG A 558 -26.51 6.42 2.13
CA ARG A 558 -27.43 5.37 1.64
C ARG A 558 -27.64 5.43 0.12
N THR A 559 -27.61 6.64 -0.44
CA THR A 559 -27.71 6.89 -1.90
C THR A 559 -26.49 6.46 -2.70
N HIS A 560 -25.37 6.10 -2.05
CA HIS A 560 -24.15 5.65 -2.73
C HIS A 560 -23.92 4.14 -2.64
N VAL A 561 -24.76 3.40 -1.89
CA VAL A 561 -24.54 1.96 -1.66
C VAL A 561 -24.47 1.18 -2.97
N GLU A 562 -25.44 1.37 -3.87
CA GLU A 562 -25.47 0.66 -5.15
C GLU A 562 -24.24 0.98 -6.03
N ALA A 563 -23.87 2.25 -6.13
CA ALA A 563 -22.69 2.71 -6.86
C ALA A 563 -21.39 2.11 -6.29
N LEU A 564 -21.29 1.99 -4.96
CA LEU A 564 -20.14 1.39 -4.30
C LEU A 564 -20.12 -0.15 -4.44
N GLU A 565 -21.27 -0.80 -4.47
CA GLU A 565 -21.36 -2.24 -4.80
C GLU A 565 -20.93 -2.51 -6.24
N GLU A 566 -21.24 -1.62 -7.19
CA GLU A 566 -20.68 -1.67 -8.54
C GLU A 566 -19.16 -1.50 -8.51
N GLN A 567 -18.65 -0.50 -7.77
CA GLN A 567 -17.20 -0.25 -7.64
C GLN A 567 -16.47 -1.49 -7.12
N MET A 568 -17.00 -2.17 -6.10
CA MET A 568 -16.38 -3.35 -5.48
C MET A 568 -16.30 -4.58 -6.38
N ARG A 569 -17.06 -4.63 -7.48
CA ARG A 569 -16.95 -5.70 -8.49
C ARG A 569 -15.78 -5.49 -9.45
N LYS A 570 -15.23 -4.27 -9.52
CA LYS A 570 -14.10 -3.92 -10.40
C LYS A 570 -12.79 -4.28 -9.70
N GLN A 571 -11.93 -5.04 -10.39
CA GLN A 571 -10.59 -5.35 -9.86
C GLN A 571 -9.70 -4.10 -9.90
N PRO A 572 -8.91 -3.84 -8.84
CA PRO A 572 -7.87 -2.83 -8.89
C PRO A 572 -6.92 -3.07 -10.06
N LYS A 573 -6.45 -1.96 -10.64
CA LYS A 573 -5.33 -1.92 -11.56
C LYS A 573 -4.14 -1.29 -10.82
N PRO A 574 -2.90 -1.45 -11.33
CA PRO A 574 -1.74 -0.82 -10.70
C PRO A 574 -1.93 0.69 -10.53
N PHE A 575 -1.60 1.21 -9.34
CA PHE A 575 -1.62 2.65 -9.08
C PHE A 575 -0.71 3.43 -10.03
N PRO A 576 -1.04 4.68 -10.40
CA PRO A 576 -0.19 5.49 -11.28
C PRO A 576 1.14 5.87 -10.61
N ILE A 577 2.07 6.39 -11.42
CA ILE A 577 3.31 7.00 -10.92
C ILE A 577 3.15 8.52 -10.98
N LEU A 578 3.38 9.20 -9.86
CA LEU A 578 3.45 10.65 -9.81
C LEU A 578 4.87 11.12 -10.18
N LYS A 579 4.98 12.00 -11.17
CA LYS A 579 6.19 12.77 -11.46
C LYS A 579 5.96 14.23 -11.10
N ILE A 580 6.85 14.79 -10.31
CA ILE A 580 6.87 16.20 -9.91
C ILE A 580 8.08 16.86 -10.59
N ASN A 581 7.93 18.11 -11.04
CA ASN A 581 9.04 18.89 -11.59
C ASN A 581 10.18 19.01 -10.55
N PRO A 582 11.36 18.42 -10.80
CA PRO A 582 12.43 18.34 -9.81
C PRO A 582 13.11 19.69 -9.51
N VAL A 583 12.88 20.70 -10.36
CA VAL A 583 13.45 22.04 -10.19
C VAL A 583 12.74 22.83 -9.09
N LYS A 584 11.49 22.49 -8.76
CA LYS A 584 10.68 23.19 -7.75
C LYS A 584 11.18 22.84 -6.35
N LYS A 585 11.66 23.86 -5.62
CA LYS A 585 12.22 23.76 -4.27
C LYS A 585 11.49 24.59 -3.22
N ASP A 586 10.44 25.29 -3.65
CA ASP A 586 9.60 26.12 -2.80
C ASP A 586 8.14 25.67 -2.93
N ILE A 587 7.45 25.53 -1.79
CA ILE A 587 6.10 24.99 -1.71
C ILE A 587 5.09 25.90 -2.42
N ASP A 588 5.34 27.22 -2.39
CA ASP A 588 4.47 28.23 -3.00
C ASP A 588 4.71 28.40 -4.51
N SER A 589 5.79 27.82 -5.02
CA SER A 589 6.17 27.93 -6.44
C SER A 589 5.48 26.90 -7.35
N PHE A 590 4.81 25.89 -6.79
CA PHE A 590 4.19 24.82 -7.57
C PHE A 590 2.98 25.30 -8.35
N VAL A 591 2.91 24.90 -9.62
CA VAL A 591 1.74 25.09 -10.49
C VAL A 591 1.29 23.75 -11.06
N THR A 592 0.10 23.69 -11.65
CA THR A 592 -0.47 22.42 -12.12
C THR A 592 0.36 21.69 -13.18
N SER A 593 1.07 22.44 -14.03
CA SER A 593 1.96 21.87 -15.05
C SER A 593 3.21 21.20 -14.49
N ASP A 594 3.52 21.39 -13.21
CA ASP A 594 4.64 20.73 -12.53
C ASP A 594 4.36 19.25 -12.19
N PHE A 595 3.12 18.79 -12.38
CA PHE A 595 2.69 17.45 -11.99
C PHE A 595 2.24 16.63 -13.20
N LYS A 596 2.75 15.40 -13.29
CA LYS A 596 2.36 14.44 -14.32
C LYS A 596 2.06 13.09 -13.68
N LEU A 597 0.82 12.62 -13.88
CA LEU A 597 0.48 11.23 -13.62
C LEU A 597 0.86 10.37 -14.83
N VAL A 598 1.65 9.34 -14.58
CA VAL A 598 2.06 8.37 -15.59
C VAL A 598 1.27 7.08 -15.36
N ARG A 599 0.65 6.58 -16.43
CA ARG A 599 -0.13 5.32 -16.45
C ARG A 599 -1.28 5.27 -15.46
N TYR A 600 -2.07 6.34 -15.41
CA TYR A 600 -3.36 6.32 -14.73
C TYR A 600 -4.45 5.76 -15.67
N ASP A 601 -4.69 4.45 -15.59
CA ASP A 601 -5.73 3.74 -16.36
C ASP A 601 -6.86 3.23 -15.44
N PRO A 602 -7.66 4.12 -14.81
CA PRO A 602 -8.74 3.68 -13.95
C PRO A 602 -9.91 3.13 -14.77
N HIS A 603 -10.76 2.35 -14.10
CA HIS A 603 -12.12 2.08 -14.57
C HIS A 603 -12.92 3.38 -14.75
N HIS A 604 -14.01 3.29 -15.50
CA HIS A 604 -14.88 4.44 -15.77
C HIS A 604 -15.39 5.12 -14.49
N LYS A 605 -15.72 6.41 -14.63
CA LYS A 605 -16.34 7.21 -13.57
C LYS A 605 -17.65 6.52 -13.12
N ILE A 606 -17.88 6.53 -11.82
CA ILE A 606 -19.14 6.10 -11.21
C ILE A 606 -19.79 7.35 -10.63
N GLU A 607 -20.99 7.67 -11.08
CA GLU A 607 -21.70 8.88 -10.64
C GLU A 607 -22.23 8.71 -9.21
N MET A 608 -21.89 9.67 -8.35
CA MET A 608 -22.39 9.78 -6.98
C MET A 608 -22.68 11.25 -6.71
N LYS A 609 -23.91 11.56 -6.29
CA LYS A 609 -24.31 12.94 -5.97
C LYS A 609 -23.80 13.32 -4.59
N MET A 610 -23.21 14.51 -4.46
CA MET A 610 -22.83 15.06 -3.17
C MET A 610 -24.06 15.36 -2.31
N ALA A 611 -24.00 15.04 -1.03
CA ALA A 611 -25.04 15.41 -0.07
C ALA A 611 -24.70 16.80 0.51
N VAL A 612 -25.55 17.79 0.21
CA VAL A 612 -25.37 19.18 0.65
C VAL A 612 -26.00 19.38 2.02
#